data_AF-A0A3P8DE78-F1
#
_entry.id   AF-A0A3P8DE78-F1
#
_cell.length_a   1.000
_cell.length_b   1.000
_cell.length_c   1.000
_cell.angle_alpha   90.00
_cell.angle_beta   90.00
_cell.angle_gamma   90.00
#
_symmetry.space_group_name_H-M   'P 1'
#
loop_
_entity.id
_entity.type
_entity.pdbx_description
1 polymer ?
#
loop_
_entity_poly.entity_id
_entity_poly.type
_entity_poly.pdbx_seq_one_letter_code
_entity_poly.pdbx_strand_id
1 'polypeptide(L)'
;MCELGANLDARNDLGLTILHMKVRDNNFEDVLALLIRGADPNLRNASGATPLHYAMTYNASIHIIRALLAFEADPYVLNSNQHSCRHLLCCNAESYVPSPDR
;
A
#
# COMPACT_ATOMS: atom_id res chain seq x y z
N MET A 1 1.45 2.85 28.94
CA MET A 1 2.83 2.77 28.42
C MET A 1 2.96 1.51 27.58
N CYS A 2 2.61 1.58 26.30
CA CYS A 2 3.07 0.61 25.30
C CYS A 2 3.61 1.42 24.13
N GLU A 3 4.61 2.26 24.41
CA GLU A 3 5.54 2.78 23.42
C GLU A 3 6.59 1.71 23.12
N LEU A 4 6.18 0.45 22.95
CA LEU A 4 7.00 -0.45 22.17
C LEU A 4 6.92 0.12 20.76
N GLY A 5 8.03 0.63 20.26
CA GLY A 5 8.22 0.91 18.85
C GLY A 5 7.96 -0.38 18.08
N ALA A 6 6.68 -0.66 17.84
CA ALA A 6 6.23 -1.70 16.94
C ALA A 6 6.82 -1.30 15.61
N ASN A 7 7.91 -1.95 15.26
CA ASN A 7 8.65 -1.65 14.05
C ASN A 7 7.65 -1.79 12.89
N LEU A 8 7.21 -0.64 12.35
CA LEU A 8 6.16 -0.58 11.33
C LEU A 8 6.63 -1.29 10.06
N ASP A 9 7.94 -1.35 9.91
CA ASP A 9 8.68 -2.01 8.84
C ASP A 9 9.02 -3.47 9.16
N ALA A 10 8.56 -3.99 10.31
CA ALA A 10 8.68 -5.40 10.64
C ALA A 10 7.99 -6.23 9.56
N ARG A 11 8.74 -7.17 9.00
CA ARG A 11 8.27 -8.10 7.98
C ARG A 11 8.07 -9.47 8.60
N ASN A 12 6.95 -10.12 8.30
CA ASN A 12 6.75 -11.53 8.63
C ASN A 12 7.52 -12.45 7.67
N ASP A 13 7.38 -13.77 7.83
CA ASP A 13 8.03 -14.78 6.97
C ASP A 13 7.69 -14.64 5.46
N LEU A 14 6.60 -13.94 5.12
CA LEU A 14 6.19 -13.63 3.75
C LEU A 14 6.69 -12.26 3.28
N GLY A 15 7.53 -11.60 4.07
CA GLY A 15 7.99 -10.24 3.83
C GLY A 15 6.93 -9.17 4.07
N LEU A 16 5.73 -9.52 4.57
CA LEU A 16 4.61 -8.59 4.71
C LEU A 16 4.82 -7.69 5.92
N THR A 17 4.62 -6.40 5.70
CA THR A 17 4.60 -5.38 6.75
C THR A 17 3.21 -5.27 7.38
N ILE A 18 3.12 -4.56 8.51
CA ILE A 18 1.85 -4.31 9.19
C ILE A 18 0.87 -3.60 8.26
N LEU A 19 1.35 -2.67 7.42
CA LEU A 19 0.55 -2.00 6.38
C LEU A 19 -0.10 -3.00 5.41
N HIS A 20 0.63 -4.00 4.92
CA HIS A 20 0.07 -5.00 4.00
C HIS A 20 -1.09 -5.78 4.64
N MET A 21 -0.93 -6.16 5.91
CA MET A 21 -1.96 -6.90 6.65
C MET A 21 -3.22 -6.05 6.81
N LYS A 22 -3.08 -4.78 7.23
CA LYS A 22 -4.23 -3.88 7.42
C LYS A 22 -4.94 -3.49 6.13
N VAL A 23 -4.18 -3.34 5.03
CA VAL A 23 -4.76 -3.12 3.70
C VAL A 23 -5.58 -4.34 3.26
N ARG A 24 -5.08 -5.56 3.50
CA ARG A 24 -5.81 -6.80 3.20
C ARG A 24 -7.09 -6.94 4.03
N ASP A 25 -7.06 -6.52 5.29
CA ASP A 25 -8.26 -6.50 6.15
C ASP A 25 -9.25 -5.38 5.77
N ASN A 26 -8.87 -4.49 4.82
CA ASN A 26 -9.67 -3.35 4.40
C ASN A 26 -10.01 -2.36 5.55
N ASN A 27 -9.14 -2.30 6.56
CA ASN A 27 -9.33 -1.44 7.74
C ASN A 27 -8.71 -0.07 7.50
N PHE A 28 -9.50 0.88 6.99
CA PHE A 28 -9.02 2.24 6.71
C PHE A 28 -8.44 2.96 7.94
N GLU A 29 -9.10 2.89 9.09
CA GLU A 29 -8.65 3.58 10.31
C GLU A 29 -7.29 3.08 10.79
N ASP A 30 -7.07 1.76 10.75
CA ASP A 30 -5.79 1.15 11.10
C ASP A 30 -4.69 1.55 10.11
N VAL A 31 -4.99 1.53 8.79
CA VAL A 31 -4.03 1.94 7.76
C VAL A 31 -3.64 3.40 7.96
N LEU A 32 -4.62 4.28 8.19
CA LEU A 32 -4.36 5.70 8.41
C LEU A 32 -3.55 5.93 9.69
N ALA A 33 -3.87 5.24 10.78
CA ALA A 33 -3.11 5.32 12.02
C ALA A 33 -1.64 4.87 11.84
N LEU A 34 -1.39 3.85 11.02
CA LEU A 34 -0.02 3.40 10.71
C LEU A 34 0.73 4.41 9.85
N LEU A 35 0.08 4.98 8.83
CA LEU A 35 0.68 6.02 7.98
C LEU A 35 1.01 7.28 8.80
N ILE A 36 0.11 7.70 9.69
CA ILE A 36 0.35 8.83 10.61
C ILE A 36 1.51 8.54 11.58
N ARG A 37 1.70 7.27 11.97
CA ARG A 37 2.85 6.84 12.80
C ARG A 37 4.18 6.80 12.02
N GLY A 38 4.18 7.09 10.73
CA GLY A 38 5.37 7.09 9.88
C GLY A 38 5.69 5.71 9.27
N ALA A 39 4.69 4.87 9.05
CA ALA A 39 4.89 3.61 8.34
C ALA A 39 5.17 3.88 6.85
N ASP A 40 6.23 3.29 6.31
CA ASP A 40 6.59 3.49 4.91
C ASP A 40 5.63 2.74 3.96
N PRO A 41 4.86 3.45 3.11
CA PRO A 41 3.93 2.82 2.18
C PRO A 41 4.61 2.22 0.94
N ASN A 42 5.92 2.41 0.78
CA ASN A 42 6.73 1.91 -0.33
C ASN A 42 7.43 0.59 -0.03
N LEU A 43 7.26 0.05 1.18
CA LEU A 43 7.89 -1.20 1.56
C LEU A 43 7.36 -2.35 0.72
N ARG A 44 8.29 -3.14 0.19
CA ARG A 44 7.96 -4.33 -0.59
C ARG A 44 7.94 -5.57 0.29
N ASN A 45 7.03 -6.47 -0.02
CA ASN A 45 6.99 -7.82 0.53
C ASN A 45 7.96 -8.77 -0.20
N ALA A 46 7.98 -10.05 0.18
CA ALA A 46 8.85 -11.05 -0.45
C ALA A 46 8.56 -11.23 -1.96
N SER A 47 7.34 -10.93 -2.39
CA SER A 47 6.91 -10.95 -3.80
C SER A 47 7.13 -9.62 -4.53
N GLY A 48 7.86 -8.67 -3.93
CA GLY A 48 8.10 -7.35 -4.51
C GLY A 48 6.86 -6.44 -4.54
N ALA A 49 5.73 -6.87 -3.98
CA ALA A 49 4.49 -6.10 -3.97
C ALA A 49 4.50 -5.06 -2.86
N THR A 50 3.94 -3.88 -3.13
CA THR A 50 3.74 -2.79 -2.16
C THR A 50 2.35 -2.87 -1.53
N PRO A 51 2.10 -2.16 -0.41
CA PRO A 51 0.78 -1.99 0.18
C PRO A 51 -0.26 -1.54 -0.85
N LEU A 52 0.14 -0.68 -1.80
CA LEU A 52 -0.73 -0.23 -2.88
C LEU A 52 -1.12 -1.36 -3.84
N HIS A 53 -0.19 -2.26 -4.19
CA HIS A 53 -0.54 -3.46 -4.96
C HIS A 53 -1.55 -4.32 -4.22
N TYR A 54 -1.36 -4.52 -2.92
CA TYR A 54 -2.31 -5.29 -2.11
C TYR A 54 -3.70 -4.63 -2.10
N ALA A 55 -3.76 -3.31 -1.97
CA ALA A 55 -5.02 -2.58 -2.04
C ALA A 55 -5.75 -2.84 -3.36
N MET A 56 -5.03 -2.90 -4.49
CA MET A 56 -5.63 -3.23 -5.78
C MET A 56 -6.01 -4.71 -5.90
N THR A 57 -5.11 -5.62 -5.56
CA THR A 57 -5.29 -7.07 -5.70
C THR A 57 -6.46 -7.58 -4.85
N TYR A 58 -6.64 -7.03 -3.65
CA TYR A 58 -7.74 -7.40 -2.75
C TYR A 58 -8.97 -6.50 -2.89
N ASN A 59 -8.99 -5.62 -3.89
CA ASN A 59 -10.07 -4.66 -4.13
C ASN A 59 -10.45 -3.86 -2.86
N ALA A 60 -9.42 -3.40 -2.14
CA ALA A 60 -9.58 -2.58 -0.95
C ALA A 60 -10.23 -1.24 -1.29
N SER A 61 -10.80 -0.61 -0.26
CA SER A 61 -11.56 0.62 -0.39
C SER A 61 -10.72 1.71 -1.05
N ILE A 62 -11.36 2.48 -1.93
CA ILE A 62 -10.73 3.65 -2.57
C ILE A 62 -10.15 4.65 -1.56
N HIS A 63 -10.72 4.72 -0.36
CA HIS A 63 -10.20 5.53 0.75
C HIS A 63 -8.79 5.09 1.18
N ILE A 64 -8.52 3.78 1.27
CA ILE A 64 -7.20 3.23 1.61
C ILE A 64 -6.20 3.55 0.51
N ILE A 65 -6.61 3.37 -0.75
CA ILE A 65 -5.80 3.69 -1.92
C ILE A 65 -5.42 5.17 -1.90
N ARG A 66 -6.40 6.06 -1.71
CA ARG A 66 -6.17 7.50 -1.64
C ARG A 66 -5.28 7.91 -0.46
N ALA A 67 -5.43 7.26 0.69
CA ALA A 67 -4.54 7.49 1.82
C ALA A 67 -3.11 7.11 1.47
N LEU A 68 -2.87 5.91 0.93
CA LEU A 68 -1.52 5.50 0.53
C LEU A 68 -0.89 6.49 -0.47
N LEU A 69 -1.64 6.92 -1.50
CA LEU A 69 -1.17 7.94 -2.45
C LEU A 69 -0.90 9.29 -1.80
N ALA A 70 -1.70 9.70 -0.82
CA ALA A 70 -1.51 10.95 -0.08
C ALA A 70 -0.23 10.93 0.78
N PHE A 71 0.26 9.75 1.15
CA PHE A 71 1.49 9.53 1.90
C PHE A 71 2.69 9.18 0.98
N GLU A 72 2.70 9.69 -0.26
CA GLU A 72 3.80 9.49 -1.22
C GLU A 72 4.09 8.01 -1.58
N ALA A 73 3.05 7.16 -1.58
CA ALA A 73 3.19 5.81 -2.12
C ALA A 73 3.46 5.87 -3.63
N ASP A 74 4.57 5.30 -4.06
CA ASP A 74 5.00 5.22 -5.45
C ASP A 74 4.12 4.25 -6.25
N PRO A 75 3.30 4.74 -7.21
CA PRO A 75 2.48 3.88 -8.05
C PRO A 75 3.27 3.20 -9.17
N TYR A 76 4.53 3.57 -9.36
CA TYR A 76 5.40 3.06 -10.43
C TYR A 76 6.20 1.82 -10.03
N VAL A 77 6.13 1.44 -8.76
CA VAL A 77 6.78 0.23 -8.30
C VAL A 77 6.20 -0.98 -9.04
N LEU A 78 7.09 -1.87 -9.47
CA LEU A 78 6.74 -3.14 -10.10
C LEU A 78 6.85 -4.25 -9.05
N ASN A 79 5.84 -5.11 -8.98
CA ASN A 79 5.96 -6.37 -8.24
C ASN A 79 6.71 -7.43 -9.07
N SER A 80 7.01 -8.58 -8.45
CA SER A 80 7.71 -9.69 -9.14
C SER A 80 6.96 -10.27 -10.34
N ASN A 81 5.67 -9.93 -10.53
CA ASN A 81 4.87 -10.31 -11.70
C ASN A 81 4.89 -9.25 -12.81
N GLN A 82 5.76 -8.23 -12.72
CA GLN A 82 5.87 -7.10 -13.65
C GLN A 82 4.58 -6.30 -13.85
N HIS A 83 3.58 -6.47 -12.99
CA HIS A 83 2.37 -5.65 -13.03
C HIS A 83 2.64 -4.36 -12.27
N SER A 84 2.59 -3.24 -12.98
CA SER A 84 2.63 -1.90 -12.36
C SER A 84 1.25 -1.56 -11.79
N CYS A 85 1.19 -0.89 -10.64
CA CYS A 85 -0.07 -0.42 -10.05
C CYS A 85 -0.94 0.37 -11.03
N ARG A 86 -0.36 1.09 -12.02
CA ARG A 86 -1.13 1.79 -13.07
C ARG A 86 -2.08 0.87 -13.84
N HIS A 87 -1.66 -0.36 -14.17
CA HIS A 87 -2.51 -1.27 -14.94
C HIS A 87 -3.75 -1.68 -14.13
N LEU A 88 -3.56 -1.87 -12.81
CA LEU A 88 -4.65 -2.20 -11.89
C LEU A 88 -5.52 -0.99 -11.54
N LEU A 89 -4.93 0.21 -11.40
CA LEU A 89 -5.67 1.47 -11.24
C LEU A 89 -6.57 1.75 -12.45
N CYS A 90 -6.10 1.42 -13.66
CA CYS A 90 -6.88 1.59 -14.89
C CYS A 90 -8.07 0.62 -14.98
N CYS A 91 -7.96 -0.56 -14.36
CA CYS A 91 -9.08 -1.51 -14.26
C CYS A 91 -10.08 -1.13 -13.15
N ASN A 92 -9.63 -0.45 -12.09
CA ASN A 92 -10.44 -0.13 -10.91
C ASN A 92 -10.96 1.31 -10.84
N ALA A 93 -10.62 2.20 -11.79
CA ALA A 93 -11.04 3.60 -11.73
C ALA A 93 -11.56 4.14 -13.08
N GLU A 94 -12.87 4.37 -13.15
CA GLU A 94 -13.52 5.31 -14.08
C GLU A 94 -13.16 6.79 -13.79
N SER A 95 -12.13 7.12 -13.00
CA SER A 95 -11.75 8.54 -12.78
C SER A 95 -10.32 8.86 -12.34
N TYR A 96 -9.40 7.89 -12.24
CA TYR A 96 -8.01 8.22 -11.90
C TYR A 96 -7.16 8.31 -13.16
N VAL A 97 -6.95 9.53 -13.65
CA VAL A 97 -5.94 9.86 -14.67
C VAL A 97 -4.68 10.35 -13.96
N PRO A 98 -3.66 9.50 -13.72
CA PRO A 98 -2.38 10.01 -13.28
C PRO A 98 -1.77 10.75 -14.47
N SER A 99 -1.65 12.07 -14.32
CA SER A 99 -0.97 12.98 -15.23
C SER A 99 0.38 12.38 -15.65
N PRO A 100 0.70 12.33 -16.96
CA PRO A 100 2.00 11.90 -17.40
C PRO A 100 2.94 13.10 -17.27
N ASP A 101 3.63 13.24 -16.14
CA ASP A 101 4.75 14.19 -16.06
C ASP A 101 5.82 13.71 -15.07
N ARG A 102 6.79 12.94 -15.60
CA ARG A 102 8.20 13.32 -15.70
C ARG A 102 9.02 12.20 -16.35
#